data_AF-A0A497BI56-F1
#
_entry.id   AF-A0A497BI56-F1
#
_cell.length_a   1.000
_cell.length_b   1.000
_cell.length_c   1.000
_cell.angle_alpha   90.00
_cell.angle_beta   90.00
_cell.angle_gamma   90.00
#
_symmetry.space_group_name_H-M   'P 1'
#
loop_
_entity.id
_entity.type
_entity.pdbx_description
1 polymer ?
#
loop_
_entity_poly.entity_id
_entity_poly.type
_entity_poly.pdbx_seq_one_letter_code
_entity_poly.pdbx_strand_id
1 'polypeptide(L)'
;MTRFGEPITDVAIKTITHGIKYEYPFFEYEAAAAAHLDLWRWEENEYPNWFKAKVMAWYKLHGMIEAHIADAGRKYTEAKARTRRK
;
A
#
# COMPACT_ATOMS: atom_id res chain seq x y z
N MET A 1 32.76 6.41 -17.90
CA MET A 1 32.53 5.45 -16.80
C MET A 1 31.53 4.42 -17.28
N THR A 2 31.78 3.13 -17.03
CA THR A 2 30.92 2.01 -17.42
C THR A 2 30.40 1.32 -16.15
N ARG A 3 29.14 0.88 -16.14
CA ARG A 3 28.59 0.02 -15.08
C ARG A 3 28.18 -1.28 -15.75
N PHE A 4 28.81 -2.40 -15.38
CA PHE A 4 28.59 -3.73 -15.99
C PHE A 4 28.80 -3.81 -17.51
N GLY A 5 29.79 -3.09 -18.05
CA GLY A 5 30.20 -3.22 -19.46
C GLY A 5 29.41 -2.36 -20.45
N GLU A 6 28.37 -1.63 -20.01
CA GLU A 6 27.61 -0.72 -20.88
C GLU A 6 27.99 0.76 -20.66
N PRO A 7 28.17 1.54 -21.75
CA PRO A 7 28.47 2.97 -21.69
C PRO A 7 27.27 3.79 -21.19
N ILE A 8 27.49 4.62 -20.17
CA ILE A 8 26.46 5.41 -19.46
C ILE A 8 26.10 6.69 -20.24
N THR A 9 25.83 6.59 -21.54
CA THR A 9 25.50 7.78 -22.37
C THR A 9 24.14 7.72 -23.05
N ASP A 10 23.29 6.76 -22.73
CA ASP A 10 21.91 6.75 -23.24
C ASP A 10 20.96 5.98 -22.31
N VAL A 11 20.96 6.35 -21.02
CA VAL A 11 19.79 6.04 -20.18
C VAL A 11 18.69 7.02 -20.60
N ALA A 12 18.11 6.76 -21.77
CA ALA A 12 16.82 7.31 -22.14
C ALA A 12 15.89 6.95 -20.98
N ILE A 13 15.50 7.98 -20.21
CA ILE A 13 14.45 7.86 -19.21
C ILE A 13 13.24 7.38 -20.00
N LYS A 14 12.98 6.07 -19.96
CA LYS A 14 11.71 5.53 -20.43
C LYS A 14 10.69 6.22 -19.55
N THR A 15 10.02 7.22 -20.11
CA THR A 15 8.82 7.81 -19.53
C THR A 15 7.90 6.63 -19.30
N ILE A 16 7.81 6.18 -18.06
CA ILE A 16 6.86 5.16 -17.69
C ILE A 16 5.53 5.87 -17.82
N THR A 17 4.90 5.74 -18.98
CA THR A 17 3.50 6.09 -19.19
C THR A 17 2.71 5.09 -18.35
N HIS A 18 2.70 5.33 -17.03
CA HIS A 18 1.69 4.76 -16.15
C HIS A 18 0.39 5.31 -16.70
N GLY A 19 -0.30 4.52 -17.51
CA GLY A 19 -1.73 4.68 -17.68
C GLY A 19 -2.29 4.78 -16.27
N ILE A 20 -2.75 5.98 -15.91
CA ILE A 20 -3.29 6.27 -14.58
C ILE A 20 -4.51 5.38 -14.45
N LYS A 21 -4.29 4.19 -13.89
CA LYS A 21 -5.34 3.29 -13.47
C LYS A 21 -6.14 4.06 -12.44
N TYR A 22 -7.43 4.21 -12.70
CA TYR A 22 -8.45 4.79 -11.82
C TYR A 22 -8.63 4.05 -10.46
N GLU A 23 -7.62 3.31 -10.00
CA GLU A 23 -7.59 2.59 -8.72
C GLU A 23 -7.13 3.49 -7.55
N TYR A 24 -6.45 4.62 -7.83
CA TYR A 24 -5.93 5.52 -6.78
C TYR A 24 -6.99 6.29 -5.97
N PRO A 25 -8.09 6.83 -6.56
CA PRO A 25 -9.06 7.62 -5.81
C PRO A 25 -9.70 6.81 -4.68
N PHE A 26 -10.04 5.55 -4.96
CA PHE A 26 -10.75 4.71 -4.00
C PHE A 26 -9.90 4.42 -2.75
N PHE A 27 -8.60 4.18 -2.94
CA PHE A 27 -7.67 3.94 -1.84
C PHE A 27 -7.51 5.16 -0.92
N GLU A 28 -7.50 6.37 -1.49
CA GLU A 28 -7.44 7.60 -0.71
C GLU A 28 -8.70 7.81 0.14
N TYR A 29 -9.88 7.57 -0.44
CA TYR A 29 -11.15 7.68 0.28
C TYR A 29 -11.29 6.61 1.35
N GLU A 30 -10.88 5.36 1.08
CA GLU A 30 -10.86 4.31 2.09
C GLU A 30 -9.94 4.66 3.25
N ALA A 31 -8.73 5.17 2.97
CA ALA A 31 -7.80 5.59 4.00
C ALA A 31 -8.36 6.75 4.84
N ALA A 32 -9.01 7.73 4.19
CA ALA A 32 -9.66 8.85 4.88
C ALA A 32 -10.85 8.39 5.73
N ALA A 33 -11.68 7.49 5.21
CA ALA A 33 -12.82 6.90 5.91
C ALA A 33 -12.37 6.06 7.12
N ALA A 34 -11.34 5.22 6.95
CA ALA A 34 -10.74 4.42 8.02
C ALA A 34 -10.11 5.30 9.12
N ALA A 35 -9.62 6.49 8.77
CA ALA A 35 -9.13 7.48 9.71
C ALA A 35 -10.25 8.38 10.30
N HIS A 36 -11.52 8.11 9.97
CA HIS A 36 -12.68 8.91 10.38
C HIS A 36 -12.58 10.40 10.01
N LEU A 37 -12.00 10.70 8.85
CA LEU A 37 -11.86 12.06 8.34
C LEU A 37 -13.08 12.45 7.48
N ASP A 38 -13.35 13.75 7.45
CA ASP A 38 -14.36 14.33 6.57
C ASP A 38 -13.90 14.24 5.10
N LEU A 39 -14.65 13.49 4.28
CA LEU A 39 -14.35 13.25 2.87
C LEU A 39 -14.53 14.52 2.01
N TRP A 40 -15.48 15.38 2.34
CA TRP A 40 -15.68 16.65 1.61
C TRP A 40 -14.45 17.53 1.79
N ARG A 41 -13.96 17.66 3.03
CA ARG A 41 -12.75 18.44 3.34
C ARG A 41 -11.48 17.81 2.74
N TRP A 42 -11.50 16.50 2.53
CA TRP A 42 -10.44 15.79 1.83
C TRP A 42 -10.42 16.14 0.35
N GLU A 43 -11.55 16.12 -0.35
CA GLU A 43 -11.63 16.51 -1.77
C GLU A 43 -11.24 17.96 -2.00
N GLU A 44 -11.69 18.86 -1.14
CA GLU A 44 -11.41 20.30 -1.22
C GLU A 44 -9.98 20.68 -0.79
N ASN A 45 -9.12 19.69 -0.58
CA ASN A 45 -7.71 19.86 -0.19
C ASN A 45 -7.50 20.73 1.07
N GLU A 46 -8.46 20.72 2.00
CA GLU A 46 -8.29 21.42 3.27
C GLU A 46 -7.28 20.73 4.19
N TYR A 47 -7.07 19.42 4.01
CA TYR A 47 -6.01 18.69 4.69
C TYR A 47 -4.68 18.84 3.94
N PRO A 48 -3.57 19.17 4.63
CA PRO A 48 -2.26 19.25 4.01
C PRO A 48 -1.83 17.95 3.33
N ASN A 49 -1.18 18.03 2.17
CA ASN A 49 -0.75 16.86 1.40
C ASN A 49 0.16 15.91 2.19
N TRP A 50 1.02 16.43 3.06
CA TRP A 50 1.87 15.59 3.92
C TRP A 50 1.06 14.79 4.94
N PHE A 51 -0.08 15.31 5.40
CA PHE A 51 -0.97 14.63 6.33
C PHE A 51 -1.72 13.52 5.61
N LYS A 52 -2.27 13.82 4.43
CA LYS A 52 -2.92 12.82 3.57
C LYS A 52 -1.99 11.64 3.26
N ALA A 53 -0.73 11.92 2.94
CA ALA A 53 0.29 10.90 2.70
C ALA A 53 0.54 10.00 3.93
N LYS A 54 0.55 10.57 5.14
CA LYS A 54 0.68 9.80 6.38
C LYS A 54 -0.52 8.90 6.63
N VAL A 55 -1.73 9.40 6.40
CA VAL A 55 -2.98 8.63 6.55
C VAL A 55 -2.99 7.43 5.60
N MET A 56 -2.63 7.64 4.33
CA MET A 56 -2.49 6.56 3.36
C MET A 56 -1.44 5.51 3.76
N ALA A 57 -0.27 5.96 4.23
CA ALA A 57 0.80 5.07 4.66
C ALA A 57 0.38 4.25 5.90
N TRP A 58 -0.30 4.88 6.86
CA TRP A 58 -0.88 4.22 8.02
C TRP A 58 -1.90 3.15 7.61
N TYR A 59 -2.85 3.50 6.73
CA TYR A 59 -3.88 2.57 6.25
C TYR A 59 -3.27 1.34 5.59
N LYS A 60 -2.28 1.53 4.72
CA LYS A 60 -1.53 0.43 4.09
C LYS A 60 -0.85 -0.47 5.11
N LEU A 61 -0.16 0.12 6.10
CA LEU A 61 0.54 -0.63 7.13
C LEU A 61 -0.44 -1.43 7.99
N HIS A 62 -1.60 -0.86 8.32
CA HIS A 62 -2.63 -1.52 9.09
C HIS A 62 -3.15 -2.77 8.37
N GLY A 63 -3.49 -2.64 7.08
CA GLY A 63 -3.92 -3.79 6.26
C GLY A 63 -2.86 -4.90 6.17
N MET A 64 -1.57 -4.54 6.11
CA MET A 64 -0.49 -5.55 6.16
C MET A 64 -0.43 -6.28 7.50
N ILE A 65 -0.60 -5.57 8.62
CA ILE A 65 -0.60 -6.17 9.96
C ILE A 65 -1.78 -7.13 10.10
N GLU A 66 -2.98 -6.74 9.68
CA GLU A 66 -4.17 -7.59 9.72
C GLU A 66 -3.98 -8.87 8.90
N ALA A 67 -3.42 -8.76 7.69
CA ALA A 67 -3.11 -9.91 6.85
C ALA A 67 -2.10 -10.87 7.53
N HIS A 68 -1.08 -10.32 8.20
CA HIS A 68 -0.12 -11.13 8.96
C HIS A 68 -0.76 -11.83 10.16
N ILE A 69 -1.64 -11.15 10.90
CA ILE A 69 -2.39 -11.74 12.01
C ILE A 69 -3.28 -12.89 11.51
N ALA A 70 -3.99 -12.69 10.39
CA ALA A 70 -4.85 -13.71 9.79
C ALA A 70 -4.04 -14.95 9.34
N ASP A 71 -2.89 -14.75 8.71
CA ASP A 71 -2.01 -15.85 8.29
C ASP A 71 -1.46 -16.62 9.50
N ALA A 72 -1.03 -15.92 10.55
CA ALA A 72 -0.57 -16.54 11.79
C ALA A 72 -1.68 -17.37 12.46
N GLY A 73 -2.90 -16.84 12.52
CA GLY A 73 -4.07 -17.55 13.04
C GLY A 73 -4.38 -18.82 12.26
N ARG A 74 -4.34 -18.77 10.93
CA ARG A 74 -4.52 -19.95 10.06
C ARG A 74 -3.46 -21.02 10.29
N LYS A 75 -2.18 -20.63 10.37
CA LYS A 75 -1.09 -21.58 10.66
C LYS A 75 -1.27 -22.26 12.01
N TYR A 76 -1.73 -21.52 13.01
CA TYR A 76 -2.02 -22.08 14.33
C TYR A 76 -3.15 -23.11 14.30
N THR A 77 -4.26 -22.80 13.61
CA THR A 77 -5.41 -23.74 13.51
C THR A 77 -5.05 -24.99 12.72
N GLU A 78 -4.29 -24.86 11.63
CA GLU A 78 -3.76 -25.99 10.85
C GLU A 78 -2.83 -26.87 11.68
N ALA A 79 -1.90 -26.27 12.45
CA ALA A 79 -0.99 -27.00 13.32
C ALA A 79 -1.77 -27.79 14.39
N LYS A 80 -2.79 -27.18 15.00
CA LYS A 80 -3.67 -27.82 16.00
C LYS A 80 -4.51 -28.95 15.40
N ALA A 81 -5.01 -28.78 14.17
CA ALA A 81 -5.74 -29.82 13.46
C ALA A 81 -4.85 -31.03 13.14
N ARG A 82 -3.58 -30.79 12.80
CA ARG A 82 -2.60 -31.86 12.53
C ARG A 82 -2.22 -32.64 13.79
N THR A 83 -2.15 -32.00 14.96
CA THR A 83 -1.82 -32.67 16.22
C THR A 83 -2.97 -33.55 16.73
N ARG A 84 -4.23 -33.18 16.47
CA ARG A 84 -5.42 -33.97 16.88
C ARG A 84 -5.68 -35.22 16.03
N ARG A 85 -5.03 -35.36 14.87
CA ARG A 85 -5.18 -36.51 13.96
C ARG A 85 -4.12 -37.61 14.18
N LYS A 86 -3.21 -37.42 15.13
CA LYS A 86 -2.25 -38.42 15.60
C LYS A 86 -2.69 -38.93 16.97
#